data_AF-A0A926XIG5-F1
#
_entry.id   AF-A0A926XIG5-F1
#
_cell.length_a   1.000
_cell.length_b   1.000
_cell.length_c   1.000
_cell.angle_alpha   90.00
_cell.angle_beta   90.00
_cell.angle_gamma   90.00
#
_symmetry.space_group_name_H-M   'P 1'
#
loop_
_entity.id
_entity.type
_entity.pdbx_description
1 polymer ?
#
loop_
_entity_poly.entity_id
_entity_poly.type
_entity_poly.pdbx_seq_one_letter_code
_entity_poly.pdbx_strand_id
1 'polypeptide(L)'
;MIHLTILAAVQSTVPATPSWTPMVGLVMILCNLLAIAIGRFAIQKPGVGPDLPLAKPALLRNFTVPELLATMSFGHIIGTGVILGLTNAGAL
;
A
#
# COMPACT_ATOMS: atom_id res chain seq x y z
N MET A 1 15.23 -32.72 -21.75
CA MET A 1 16.16 -31.68 -21.23
C MET A 1 15.61 -30.27 -21.48
N ILE A 2 15.19 -29.94 -22.72
CA ILE A 2 14.62 -28.62 -23.08
C ILE A 2 13.32 -28.22 -22.34
N HIS A 3 12.45 -29.18 -22.01
CA HIS A 3 11.18 -28.88 -21.32
C HIS A 3 11.39 -28.49 -19.86
N LEU A 4 12.42 -29.05 -19.20
CA LEU A 4 12.74 -28.76 -17.80
C LEU A 4 13.34 -27.34 -17.65
N THR A 5 14.17 -26.93 -18.61
CA THR A 5 14.75 -25.58 -18.66
C THR A 5 13.71 -24.51 -18.93
N ILE A 6 12.68 -24.78 -19.74
CA ILE A 6 11.57 -23.82 -19.96
C ILE A 6 10.73 -23.68 -18.68
N LEU A 7 10.44 -24.78 -17.99
CA LEU A 7 9.68 -24.73 -16.73
C LEU A 7 10.45 -23.97 -15.63
N ALA A 8 11.77 -24.17 -15.54
CA ALA A 8 12.63 -23.43 -14.61
C ALA A 8 12.72 -21.93 -14.94
N ALA A 9 12.79 -21.56 -16.22
CA ALA A 9 12.76 -20.15 -16.64
C ALA A 9 11.43 -19.48 -16.29
N VAL A 10 10.30 -20.20 -16.42
CA VAL A 10 8.98 -19.70 -16.00
C VAL A 10 8.90 -19.46 -14.49
N GLN A 11 9.51 -20.31 -13.66
CA GLN A 11 9.49 -20.11 -12.20
C GLN A 11 10.17 -18.80 -11.77
N SER A 12 11.23 -18.36 -12.46
CA SER A 12 11.90 -17.09 -12.16
C SER A 12 11.06 -15.84 -12.49
N THR A 13 10.00 -15.97 -13.29
CA THR A 13 9.07 -14.87 -13.60
C THR A 13 7.76 -14.94 -12.81
N VAL A 14 7.56 -15.96 -11.98
CA VAL A 14 6.38 -16.03 -11.09
C VAL A 14 6.68 -15.16 -9.87
N PRO A 15 5.96 -14.04 -9.66
CA PRO A 15 6.13 -13.26 -8.44
C PRO A 15 5.80 -14.15 -7.24
N ALA A 16 6.60 -14.04 -6.17
CA ALA A 16 6.22 -14.67 -4.91
C ALA A 16 4.86 -14.11 -4.49
N THR A 17 3.82 -14.94 -4.51
CA THR A 17 2.49 -14.58 -4.04
C THR A 17 2.42 -14.95 -2.57
N PRO A 18 2.68 -14.03 -1.62
CA PRO A 18 2.46 -14.34 -0.22
C PRO A 18 0.98 -14.67 -0.03
N SER A 19 0.69 -15.73 0.72
CA SER A 19 -0.66 -15.97 1.18
C SER A 19 -1.09 -14.79 2.04
N TRP A 20 -2.38 -14.44 1.99
CA TRP A 20 -2.88 -13.35 2.82
C TRP A 20 -2.84 -13.78 4.29
N THR A 21 -1.89 -13.24 5.05
CA THR A 21 -1.73 -13.50 6.48
C THR A 21 -2.00 -12.23 7.29
N PRO A 22 -2.35 -12.36 8.59
CA PRO A 22 -2.50 -11.19 9.47
C PRO A 22 -1.26 -10.29 9.52
N MET A 23 -0.06 -10.85 9.30
CA MET A 23 1.20 -10.12 9.25
C MET A 23 1.29 -9.22 8.01
N VAL A 24 0.85 -9.72 6.84
CA VAL A 24 0.71 -8.90 5.61
C VAL A 24 -0.27 -7.74 5.85
N GLY A 25 -1.39 -8.02 6.52
CA GLY A 25 -2.37 -7.00 6.90
C GLY A 25 -1.78 -5.91 7.80
N LEU A 26 -0.97 -6.28 8.79
CA LEU A 26 -0.29 -5.34 9.69
C LEU A 26 0.68 -4.43 8.91
N VAL A 27 1.49 -5.01 8.02
CA VAL A 27 2.43 -4.25 7.16
C VAL A 27 1.68 -3.27 6.27
N MET A 28 0.53 -3.68 5.71
CA MET A 28 -0.32 -2.80 4.89
C MET A 28 -0.86 -1.62 5.71
N ILE A 29 -1.33 -1.85 6.93
CA ILE A 29 -1.82 -0.78 7.83
C ILE A 29 -0.69 0.21 8.15
N LEU A 30 0.53 -0.28 8.42
CA LEU A 30 1.69 0.58 8.67
C LEU A 30 2.07 1.41 7.43
N CYS A 31 2.10 0.80 6.25
CA CYS A 31 2.36 1.51 5.00
C CYS A 31 1.29 2.56 4.70
N ASN A 32 0.03 2.26 5.02
CA ASN A 32 -1.07 3.19 4.89
C ASN A 32 -0.95 4.39 5.85
N LEU A 33 -0.58 4.14 7.10
CA LEU A 33 -0.34 5.20 8.08
C LEU A 33 0.82 6.11 7.67
N LEU A 34 1.90 5.54 7.13
CA LEU A 34 3.01 6.30 6.55
C LEU A 34 2.55 7.14 5.35
N ALA A 35 1.73 6.58 4.46
CA ALA A 35 1.18 7.31 3.32
C ALA A 35 0.26 8.46 3.74
N ILE A 36 -0.55 8.30 4.80
CA ILE A 36 -1.34 9.37 5.38
C ILE A 36 -0.43 10.47 5.96
N ALA A 37 0.64 10.10 6.66
CA ALA A 37 1.61 11.06 7.18
C ALA A 37 2.28 11.85 6.05
N ILE A 38 2.73 11.18 4.98
CA ILE A 38 3.29 11.82 3.78
C ILE A 38 2.25 12.71 3.10
N GLY A 39 1.02 12.23 2.95
CA GLY A 39 -0.09 13.00 2.39
C GLY A 39 -0.33 14.30 3.16
N ARG A 40 -0.25 14.27 4.49
CA ARG A 40 -0.36 15.48 5.33
C ARG A 40 0.72 16.52 5.03
N PHE A 41 1.94 16.10 4.68
CA PHE A 41 3.03 17.02 4.31
C PHE A 41 3.02 17.41 2.83
N ALA A 42 2.50 16.54 1.95
CA ALA A 42 2.45 16.76 0.51
C ALA A 42 1.24 17.60 0.07
N ILE A 43 0.15 17.61 0.85
CA ILE A 43 -1.06 18.38 0.59
C ILE A 43 -0.79 19.86 0.90
N GLN A 44 -0.48 20.63 -0.15
CA GLN A 44 -0.24 22.07 -0.08
C GLN A 44 -1.54 22.90 -0.07
N LYS A 45 -2.68 22.33 -0.53
CA LYS A 45 -4.02 22.93 -0.46
C LYS A 45 -5.02 21.94 0.12
N PRO A 46 -5.09 21.79 1.45
CA PRO A 46 -6.14 21.00 2.08
C PRO A 46 -7.51 21.63 1.78
N GLY A 47 -8.47 20.85 1.29
CA GLY A 47 -9.85 21.33 1.08
C GLY A 47 -10.29 21.62 -0.36
N VAL A 48 -9.52 21.25 -1.40
CA VAL A 48 -9.97 21.38 -2.80
C VAL A 48 -10.80 20.15 -3.19
N GLY A 49 -12.02 20.04 -2.65
CA GLY A 49 -12.93 18.95 -2.97
C GLY A 49 -14.07 18.79 -1.97
N PRO A 50 -15.06 17.92 -2.26
CA PRO A 50 -16.20 17.68 -1.37
C PRO A 50 -15.74 17.28 0.03
N ASP A 51 -16.14 18.08 1.01
CA ASP A 51 -15.85 17.87 2.43
C ASP A 51 -16.52 16.58 2.92
N LEU A 52 -15.82 15.83 3.77
CA LEU A 52 -16.36 14.61 4.38
C LEU A 52 -17.62 14.94 5.22
N PRO A 53 -18.80 14.37 4.93
CA PRO A 53 -20.01 14.54 5.74
C PRO A 53 -20.03 13.69 7.02
N LEU A 54 -18.88 13.15 7.46
CA LEU A 54 -18.77 12.25 8.61
C LEU A 54 -17.90 12.86 9.72
N ALA A 55 -18.27 12.56 10.97
CA ALA A 55 -17.64 13.06 12.19
C ALA A 55 -16.12 12.87 12.16
N LYS A 56 -15.39 13.99 12.11
CA LYS A 56 -13.95 14.04 11.89
C LYS A 56 -13.21 13.71 13.20
N PRO A 57 -12.35 12.67 13.28
CA PRO A 57 -11.33 12.58 14.31
C PRO A 57 -10.39 13.80 14.18
N ALA A 58 -9.99 14.42 15.29
CA ALA A 58 -9.25 15.69 15.31
C ALA A 58 -7.94 15.71 14.48
N LEU A 59 -7.40 14.55 14.12
CA LEU A 59 -6.21 14.38 13.29
C LEU A 59 -6.44 14.58 11.77
N LEU A 60 -7.68 14.46 11.30
CA LEU A 60 -8.09 14.58 9.89
C LEU A 60 -8.93 15.84 9.64
N ARG A 61 -8.73 16.88 10.46
CA ARG A 61 -9.40 18.17 10.28
C ARG A 61 -8.88 18.79 8.97
N ASN A 62 -9.75 18.85 7.97
CA ASN A 62 -9.52 19.25 6.56
C ASN A 62 -9.09 18.14 5.58
N PHE A 63 -9.17 16.87 5.96
CA PHE A 63 -8.94 15.77 5.00
C PHE A 63 -10.21 15.52 4.18
N THR A 64 -10.16 15.80 2.89
CA THR A 64 -11.26 15.63 1.95
C THR A 64 -11.37 14.17 1.47
N VAL A 65 -12.52 13.77 0.92
CA VAL A 65 -12.72 12.44 0.32
C VAL A 65 -11.61 12.10 -0.70
N PRO A 66 -11.27 13.00 -1.65
CA PRO A 66 -10.20 12.72 -2.61
C PRO A 66 -8.82 12.58 -1.96
N GLU A 67 -8.53 13.31 -0.88
CA GLU A 67 -7.23 13.20 -0.18
C GLU A 67 -7.11 11.87 0.59
N LEU A 68 -8.20 11.42 1.22
CA LEU A 68 -8.23 10.09 1.84
C LEU A 68 -8.07 9.00 0.79
N LEU A 69 -8.80 9.10 -0.31
CA LEU A 69 -8.70 8.11 -1.38
C LEU A 69 -7.29 8.08 -1.99
N ALA A 70 -6.71 9.25 -2.28
CA ALA A 70 -5.38 9.37 -2.86
C ALA A 70 -4.29 8.80 -1.93
N THR A 71 -4.34 9.13 -0.64
CA THR A 71 -3.36 8.62 0.34
C THR A 71 -3.53 7.14 0.62
N MET A 72 -4.77 6.62 0.64
CA MET A 72 -5.03 5.19 0.74
C MET A 72 -4.50 4.45 -0.50
N SER A 73 -4.78 4.93 -1.72
CA SER A 73 -4.27 4.34 -2.96
C SER A 73 -2.74 4.36 -3.02
N PHE A 74 -2.11 5.47 -2.63
CA PHE A 74 -0.65 5.57 -2.54
C PHE A 74 -0.07 4.61 -1.50
N GLY A 75 -0.70 4.50 -0.33
CA GLY A 75 -0.33 3.54 0.71
C GLY A 75 -0.42 2.08 0.26
N HIS A 76 -1.39 1.74 -0.62
CA HIS A 76 -1.46 0.40 -1.21
C HIS A 76 -0.34 0.15 -2.22
N ILE A 77 0.05 1.13 -3.03
CA ILE A 77 1.18 0.98 -3.98
C ILE A 77 2.49 0.78 -3.22
N ILE A 78 2.73 1.56 -2.15
CA ILE A 78 3.89 1.34 -1.28
C ILE A 78 3.78 -0.02 -0.59
N GLY A 79 2.59 -0.34 -0.06
CA GLY A 79 2.33 -1.59 0.66
C GLY A 79 2.62 -2.81 -0.20
N THR A 80 2.16 -2.86 -1.46
CA THR A 80 2.45 -3.99 -2.36
C THR A 80 3.95 -4.13 -2.64
N GLY A 81 4.67 -3.02 -2.83
CA GLY A 81 6.13 -3.03 -2.99
C GLY A 81 6.86 -3.55 -1.76
N VAL A 82 6.47 -3.10 -0.55
CA VAL A 82 7.05 -3.55 0.71
C VAL A 82 6.73 -5.01 0.98
N ILE A 83 5.49 -5.46 0.74
CA ILE A 83 5.08 -6.85 0.93
C ILE A 83 5.85 -7.77 -0.01
N LEU A 84 5.92 -7.47 -1.32
CA LEU A 84 6.71 -8.27 -2.25
C LEU A 84 8.19 -8.29 -1.88
N GLY A 85 8.75 -7.15 -1.49
CA GLY A 85 10.16 -7.06 -1.06
C GLY A 85 10.45 -7.87 0.20
N LEU A 86 9.56 -7.81 1.19
CA LEU A 86 9.73 -8.51 2.47
C LEU A 86 9.49 -10.02 2.32
N THR A 87 8.57 -10.43 1.45
CA THR A 87 8.41 -11.83 1.03
C THR A 87 9.64 -12.33 0.26
N ASN A 88 10.23 -11.53 -0.63
CA ASN A 88 11.47 -11.92 -1.32
C ASN A 88 12.67 -12.04 -0.35
N ALA A 89 12.71 -11.20 0.69
CA ALA A 89 13.70 -11.27 1.77
C ALA A 89 13.45 -12.41 2.77
N GLY A 90 12.34 -13.15 2.67
CA GLY A 90 12.01 -14.28 3.54
C GLY A 90 11.58 -13.90 4.97
N ALA A 91 11.23 -12.63 5.20
CA ALA A 91 10.79 -12.14 6.51
C ALA A 91 9.25 -12.15 6.68
N LEU A 92 8.54 -12.69 5.67
CA LEU A 92 7.09 -12.85 5.57
C LEU A 92 6.78 -14.15 4.82
#